data_AF-A0A945IRJ8-F1
#
_entry.id   AF-A0A945IRJ8-F1
#
_cell.length_a   1.000
_cell.length_b   1.000
_cell.length_c   1.000
_cell.angle_alpha   90.00
_cell.angle_beta   90.00
_cell.angle_gamma   90.00
#
_symmetry.space_group_name_H-M   'P 1'
#
loop_
_entity.id
_entity.type
_entity.pdbx_description
1 polymer ?
#
loop_
_entity_poly.entity_id
_entity_poly.type
_entity_poly.pdbx_seq_one_letter_code
_entity_poly.pdbx_strand_id
1 'polypeptide(L)'
;MSGIIVLLVVGAPLLALWAYALGEVIRRTDLTGARKLAWLLALILVPVLGLAVYVVARPTRALYTEQPTTEFSAAEHIVRAAERRQRGELTDDEYLVEITTIATFT
;
A
#
# COMPACT_ATOMS: atom_id res chain seq x y z
N MET A 1 -14.99 -3.30 5.74
CA MET A 1 -15.99 -3.02 4.68
C MET A 1 -15.33 -3.29 3.35
N SER A 2 -15.89 -4.23 2.61
CA SER A 2 -15.30 -4.96 1.46
C SER A 2 -14.98 -4.04 0.28
N GLY A 3 -13.74 -4.10 -0.26
CA GLY A 3 -13.28 -3.23 -1.36
C GLY A 3 -14.20 -3.20 -2.60
N ILE A 4 -15.00 -4.24 -2.82
CA ILE A 4 -16.05 -4.30 -3.85
C ILE A 4 -17.07 -3.15 -3.69
N ILE A 5 -17.46 -2.80 -2.46
CA ILE A 5 -18.42 -1.72 -2.20
C ILE A 5 -17.83 -0.38 -2.65
N VAL A 6 -16.54 -0.12 -2.37
CA VAL A 6 -15.86 1.11 -2.81
C VAL A 6 -15.76 1.15 -4.33
N LEU A 7 -15.42 0.03 -4.97
CA LEU A 7 -15.38 -0.05 -6.44
C LEU A 7 -16.74 0.22 -7.07
N LEU A 8 -17.84 -0.27 -6.49
CA LEU A 8 -19.17 -0.04 -7.03
C LEU A 8 -19.69 1.38 -6.74
N VAL A 9 -19.46 1.91 -5.54
CA VAL A 9 -19.99 3.22 -5.13
C VAL A 9 -19.17 4.38 -5.69
N VAL A 10 -17.85 4.20 -5.86
CA VAL A 10 -16.95 5.25 -6.34
C VAL A 10 -16.40 4.93 -7.72
N GLY A 11 -15.88 3.71 -7.91
CA GLY A 11 -15.25 3.31 -9.16
C GLY A 11 -16.22 3.27 -10.34
N ALA A 12 -17.41 2.67 -10.17
CA ALA A 12 -18.39 2.56 -11.24
C ALA A 12 -18.93 3.91 -11.73
N PRO A 13 -19.39 4.85 -10.89
CA PRO A 13 -19.82 6.15 -11.39
C PRO A 13 -18.68 6.96 -12.00
N LEU A 14 -17.45 6.86 -11.47
CA LEU A 14 -16.29 7.52 -12.06
C LEU A 14 -15.99 6.98 -13.46
N LEU A 15 -15.97 5.66 -13.63
CA LEU A 15 -15.79 5.02 -14.94
C LEU A 15 -16.94 5.37 -15.90
N ALA A 16 -18.18 5.42 -15.41
CA ALA A 16 -19.34 5.80 -16.21
C ALA A 16 -19.23 7.25 -16.71
N LEU A 17 -18.83 8.19 -15.85
CA LEU A 17 -18.60 9.59 -16.24
C LEU A 17 -17.47 9.70 -17.28
N TRP A 18 -16.42 8.91 -17.12
CA TRP A 18 -15.31 8.91 -18.08
C TRP A 18 -15.74 8.36 -19.44
N ALA A 19 -16.43 7.21 -19.46
CA ALA A 19 -16.98 6.63 -20.68
C ALA A 19 -18.01 7.56 -21.36
N TYR A 20 -18.86 8.22 -20.56
CA TYR A 20 -19.80 9.22 -21.04
C TYR A 20 -19.06 10.39 -21.72
N ALA A 21 -17.99 10.90 -21.11
CA ALA A 21 -17.19 11.98 -21.69
C ALA A 21 -16.54 11.59 -23.02
N LEU A 22 -16.03 10.34 -23.15
CA LEU A 22 -15.54 9.83 -24.44
C LEU A 22 -16.65 9.80 -25.48
N GLY A 23 -17.78 9.20 -25.13
CA GLY A 23 -18.94 9.11 -26.02
C GLY A 23 -19.45 10.49 -26.44
N GLU A 24 -19.41 11.46 -25.54
CA GLU A 24 -19.79 12.83 -25.81
C GLU A 24 -18.89 13.48 -26.85
N VAL A 25 -17.56 13.41 -26.67
CA VAL A 25 -16.60 13.94 -27.65
C VAL A 25 -16.77 13.27 -29.02
N ILE A 26 -17.05 11.96 -29.06
CA ILE A 26 -17.29 11.23 -30.32
C ILE A 26 -18.58 11.68 -30.99
N ARG A 27 -19.67 11.90 -30.24
CA ARG A 27 -20.98 12.31 -30.77
C ARG A 27 -21.04 13.77 -31.18
N ARG A 28 -20.16 14.62 -30.67
CA ARG A 28 -20.09 16.04 -31.05
C ARG A 28 -19.82 16.22 -32.55
N THR A 29 -20.75 16.86 -33.24
CA THR A 29 -20.69 17.17 -34.68
C THR A 29 -20.18 18.58 -34.96
N ASP A 30 -20.10 19.43 -33.94
CA ASP A 30 -19.64 20.81 -33.99
C ASP A 30 -18.10 20.97 -33.98
N LEU A 31 -17.37 19.87 -33.76
CA LEU A 31 -15.91 19.85 -33.70
C LEU A 31 -15.31 19.36 -35.02
N THR A 32 -14.30 20.07 -35.52
CA THR A 32 -13.45 19.58 -36.60
C THR A 32 -12.71 18.31 -36.18
N GLY A 33 -12.38 17.44 -37.15
CA GLY A 33 -11.75 16.13 -36.86
C GLY A 33 -10.48 16.23 -36.01
N ALA A 34 -9.62 17.21 -36.30
CA ALA A 34 -8.41 17.47 -35.52
C ALA A 34 -8.70 17.90 -34.07
N ARG A 35 -9.72 18.74 -33.85
CA ARG A 35 -10.10 19.20 -32.51
C ARG A 35 -10.75 18.08 -31.70
N LYS A 36 -11.53 17.22 -32.35
CA LYS A 36 -12.07 15.99 -31.74
C LYS A 36 -10.93 15.05 -31.31
N LEU A 37 -9.95 14.83 -32.18
CA LEU A 37 -8.78 14.00 -31.86
C LEU A 37 -7.98 14.58 -30.69
N ALA A 38 -7.77 15.90 -30.66
CA ALA A 38 -7.09 16.57 -29.54
C ALA A 38 -7.81 16.35 -28.21
N TRP A 39 -9.14 16.44 -28.19
CA TRP A 39 -9.94 16.17 -26.99
C TRP A 39 -9.87 14.70 -26.54
N LEU A 40 -9.97 13.75 -27.47
CA LEU A 40 -9.82 12.33 -27.15
C LEU A 40 -8.44 12.02 -26.58
N LEU A 41 -7.39 12.58 -27.21
CA LEU A 41 -6.02 12.42 -26.75
C LEU A 41 -5.84 13.01 -25.35
N ALA A 42 -6.38 14.21 -25.09
CA ALA A 42 -6.34 14.82 -23.77
C ALA A 42 -7.03 13.93 -22.72
N LEU A 43 -8.21 13.38 -23.03
CA LEU A 43 -8.97 12.52 -22.11
C LEU A 43 -8.22 11.24 -21.71
N ILE A 44 -7.39 10.71 -22.61
CA ILE A 44 -6.54 9.54 -22.40
C ILE A 44 -5.22 9.91 -21.70
N LEU A 45 -4.59 11.01 -22.10
CA LEU A 45 -3.28 11.39 -21.58
C LEU A 45 -3.34 12.03 -20.20
N VAL A 46 -4.39 12.79 -19.87
CA VAL A 46 -4.54 13.44 -18.56
C VAL A 46 -4.39 12.48 -17.37
N PRO A 47 -5.06 11.30 -17.31
CA PRO A 47 -4.87 10.39 -16.19
C PRO A 47 -3.45 9.82 -16.11
N VAL A 48 -2.82 9.55 -17.26
CA VAL A 48 -1.43 9.06 -17.32
C VAL A 48 -0.46 10.14 -16.85
N LEU A 49 -0.64 11.36 -17.33
CA LEU A 49 0.20 12.50 -16.97
C LEU A 49 0.02 12.85 -15.49
N GLY A 50 -1.21 12.83 -14.98
CA GLY A 50 -1.48 13.02 -13.55
C GLY A 50 -0.77 11.98 -12.68
N LEU A 51 -0.79 10.72 -13.10
CA LEU A 51 -0.05 9.66 -12.41
C LEU A 51 1.47 9.87 -12.50
N ALA A 52 1.98 10.22 -13.68
CA ALA A 52 3.40 10.49 -13.87
C ALA A 52 3.88 11.67 -13.00
N VAL A 53 3.12 12.77 -13.00
CA VAL A 53 3.36 13.93 -12.13
C VAL A 53 3.32 13.52 -10.68
N TYR A 54 2.33 12.74 -10.24
CA TYR A 54 2.28 12.23 -8.87
C TYR A 54 3.52 11.39 -8.53
N VAL A 55 3.95 10.50 -9.42
CA VAL A 55 5.13 9.65 -9.19
C VAL A 55 6.43 10.47 -9.11
N VAL A 56 6.55 11.53 -9.89
CA VAL A 56 7.73 12.42 -9.87
C VAL A 56 7.69 13.38 -8.68
N ALA A 57 6.52 13.94 -8.37
CA ALA A 57 6.34 14.93 -7.31
C ALA A 57 6.17 14.31 -5.92
N ARG A 58 5.82 13.01 -5.83
CA ARG A 58 5.70 12.37 -4.53
C ARG A 58 7.06 12.43 -3.85
N PRO A 59 7.15 12.86 -2.58
CA PRO A 59 8.36 12.67 -1.83
C PRO A 59 8.66 11.18 -1.85
N THR A 60 9.86 10.81 -2.28
CA THR A 60 10.40 9.49 -2.00
C THR A 60 10.27 9.35 -0.51
N ARG A 61 9.38 8.48 -0.03
CA ARG A 61 9.54 7.93 1.31
C ARG A 61 10.96 7.41 1.27
N ALA A 62 11.90 8.13 1.91
CA ALA A 62 13.14 7.53 2.35
C ALA A 62 12.67 6.18 2.84
N LEU A 63 13.14 5.10 2.17
CA LEU A 63 12.80 3.74 2.54
C LEU A 63 12.69 3.82 4.04
N TYR A 64 11.47 3.71 4.59
CA TYR A 64 11.38 3.44 6.01
C TYR A 64 12.35 2.31 6.08
N THR A 65 13.48 2.56 6.75
CA THR A 65 14.47 1.56 6.95
C THR A 65 13.56 0.42 7.35
N GLU A 66 13.50 -0.63 6.52
CA GLU A 66 13.50 -1.92 7.13
C GLU A 66 14.75 -1.79 8.00
N GLN A 67 14.61 -1.17 9.19
CA GLN A 67 15.07 -1.75 10.41
C GLN A 67 14.59 -3.14 10.13
N PRO A 68 15.51 -4.05 9.74
CA PRO A 68 15.14 -5.42 9.75
C PRO A 68 14.60 -5.50 11.17
N THR A 69 13.31 -5.75 11.31
CA THR A 69 12.86 -6.31 12.56
C THR A 69 13.48 -7.71 12.55
N THR A 70 14.81 -7.79 12.67
CA THR A 70 15.49 -8.26 13.86
C THR A 70 14.86 -7.71 15.17
N GLU A 71 13.54 -7.51 15.26
CA GLU A 71 12.75 -8.34 16.15
C GLU A 71 13.04 -9.78 15.77
N PHE A 72 14.18 -10.22 16.25
CA PHE A 72 14.39 -11.57 16.68
C PHE A 72 13.07 -12.03 17.28
N SER A 73 12.33 -12.87 16.55
CA SER A 73 10.94 -13.19 16.86
C SER A 73 10.84 -13.48 18.35
N ALA A 74 9.87 -12.91 19.06
CA ALA A 74 9.67 -13.17 20.48
C ALA A 74 9.71 -14.69 20.77
N ALA A 75 9.23 -15.51 19.81
CA ALA A 75 9.37 -16.96 19.83
C ALA A 75 10.82 -17.46 19.78
N GLU A 76 11.68 -16.89 18.93
CA GLU A 76 13.10 -17.25 18.88
C GLU A 76 13.83 -16.85 20.18
N HIS A 77 13.49 -15.72 20.79
CA HIS A 77 14.01 -15.33 22.11
C HIS A 77 13.60 -16.35 23.19
N ILE A 78 12.34 -16.78 23.19
CA ILE A 78 11.82 -17.81 24.12
C ILE A 78 12.53 -19.16 23.91
N VAL A 79 12.80 -19.56 22.67
CA VAL A 79 13.52 -20.81 22.35
C VAL A 79 14.97 -20.76 22.86
N ARG A 80 15.70 -19.66 22.63
CA ARG A 80 17.08 -19.53 23.14
C ARG A 80 17.14 -19.48 24.67
N ALA A 81 16.17 -18.82 25.32
CA ALA A 81 16.07 -18.83 26.77
C ALA A 81 15.82 -20.26 27.31
N ALA A 82 14.99 -21.05 26.63
CA ALA A 82 14.73 -22.45 26.98
C ALA A 82 15.96 -23.35 26.79
N GLU A 83 16.74 -23.14 25.72
CA GLU A 83 18.00 -23.87 25.51
C GLU A 83 19.05 -23.58 26.59
N ARG A 84 19.20 -22.32 27.01
CA ARG A 84 20.13 -21.94 28.10
C ARG A 84 19.75 -22.58 29.43
N ARG A 85 18.46 -22.64 29.72
CA ARG A 85 17.93 -23.37 30.89
C ARG A 85 18.29 -24.86 30.83
N GLN A 86 18.12 -25.50 29.67
CA GLN A 86 18.48 -26.92 29.50
C GLN A 86 19.97 -27.18 29.68
N ARG A 87 20.84 -26.23 29.30
CA ARG A 87 22.29 -26.31 29.55
C ARG A 87 22.68 -26.03 31.01
N GLY A 88 21.74 -25.66 31.87
CA GLY A 88 21.99 -25.28 33.26
C GLY A 88 22.62 -23.90 33.43
N GLU A 89 22.64 -23.09 32.37
CA GLU A 89 23.20 -21.73 32.36
C GLU A 89 22.21 -20.69 32.92
N LEU A 90 20.93 -21.06 33.03
CA LEU A 90 19.85 -20.18 33.48
C LEU A 90 19.03 -20.89 34.56
N THR A 91 18.83 -20.21 35.69
CA THR A 91 18.00 -20.72 36.79
C THR A 91 16.51 -20.52 36.49
N ASP A 92 15.64 -21.30 37.13
CA ASP A 92 14.19 -21.26 36.87
C ASP A 92 13.58 -19.88 37.14
N ASP A 93 14.07 -19.17 38.17
CA ASP A 93 13.59 -17.84 38.54
C ASP A 93 14.02 -16.78 37.49
N GLU A 94 15.23 -16.92 36.95
CA GLU A 94 15.80 -16.02 35.95
C GLU A 94 15.13 -16.19 34.58
N TYR A 95 14.77 -17.44 34.23
CA TYR A 95 13.99 -17.76 33.02
C TYR A 95 12.60 -17.09 33.03
N LEU A 96 11.91 -17.11 34.18
CA LEU A 96 10.58 -16.51 34.30
C LEU A 96 10.60 -14.98 34.15
N VAL A 97 11.66 -14.32 34.63
CA VAL A 97 11.87 -12.87 34.46
C VAL A 97 12.13 -12.53 32.99
N GLU A 98 12.94 -13.33 32.29
CA GLU A 98 13.27 -13.11 30.88
C GLU A 98 12.03 -13.24 29.98
N ILE A 99 11.22 -14.29 30.15
CA ILE A 99 10.00 -14.48 29.34
C ILE A 99 8.96 -13.40 29.62
N THR A 100 8.78 -13.01 30.89
CA THR A 100 7.81 -11.95 31.25
C THR A 100 8.23 -10.60 30.65
N THR A 101 9.53 -10.32 30.60
CA THR A 101 10.08 -9.13 29.95
C THR A 101 9.77 -9.16 28.45
N ILE A 102 10.07 -10.26 27.75
CA ILE A 102 9.81 -10.40 26.32
C ILE A 102 8.31 -10.22 26.00
N ALA A 103 7.43 -10.79 26.82
CA ALA A 103 5.98 -10.71 26.64
C ALA A 103 5.38 -9.33 26.95
N THR A 104 6.06 -8.49 27.75
CA THR A 104 5.58 -7.16 28.14
C THR A 104 6.00 -6.06 27.16
N PHE A 105 7.09 -6.28 26.40
CA PHE A 105 7.64 -5.31 25.44
C PHE A 105 7.31 -5.64 23.96
N THR A 106 6.41 -6.62 23.73
CA THR A 106 5.79 -6.92 22.42
C THR A 106 4.34 -6.43 22.43
#